data_AF-A0A5N6K5Y1-F1
#
_entry.id   AF-A0A5N6K5Y1-F1
#
_cell.length_a   1.000
_cell.length_b   1.000
_cell.length_c   1.000
_cell.angle_alpha   90.00
_cell.angle_beta   90.00
_cell.angle_gamma   90.00
#
_symmetry.space_group_name_H-M   'P 1'
#
loop_
_entity.id
_entity.type
_entity.pdbx_description
1 polymer ?
#
loop_
_entity_poly.entity_id
_entity_poly.type
_entity_poly.pdbx_seq_one_letter_code
_entity_poly.pdbx_strand_id
1 'polypeptide(L)'
;MGGVLYGKFQGDADIAGVGIWYAYLVISCIALVASIIYFLQSMKFGIPIGEHGVRYRPLDNKKTFKEIPRRTIAINTFEAILLSCSDQQIFTSGAYTWVLLFSKQACKTSAYHFNIIGNMLLITCATHLLSITFVSQYWKRKLLAIIRILLISALYMATGYIMINQNVQGKNAWPTEVPPANETDNVLLLPAACFKSKTHFDTMLKNTFGSGVDRFEKVMISSNPGNHVHGWNLYVLMALFYGGCIIAEIFRCIYRYNHDTTIHKDVKWKGWRRIFSGIFLLYQLAGIVISTCSIIYCYLYIRDMREWMNGSGWIEPNASGANPERDYLTYGQMIPILLTFMTFFACLQLWSDQYSERRQRNEDIHFNDLESSNTTPQISQGSFSAKKDHITNITAVP
;
A
#
# COMPACT_ATOMS: atom_id res chain seq x y z
N MET A 1 -22.63 32.08 -10.64
CA MET A 1 -23.45 30.97 -10.11
C MET A 1 -23.24 30.88 -8.60
N GLY A 2 -24.30 30.87 -7.78
CA GLY A 2 -24.17 30.80 -6.30
C GLY A 2 -23.27 31.85 -5.65
N GLY A 3 -23.24 33.08 -6.18
CA GLY A 3 -22.40 34.18 -5.70
C GLY A 3 -20.98 34.23 -6.27
N VAL A 4 -20.54 33.22 -7.04
CA VAL A 4 -19.24 33.23 -7.73
C VAL A 4 -19.39 33.91 -9.10
N LEU A 5 -18.53 34.90 -9.37
CA LEU A 5 -18.42 35.58 -10.66
C LEU A 5 -17.47 34.80 -11.59
N TYR A 6 -17.74 34.87 -12.89
CA TYR A 6 -16.89 34.25 -13.91
C TYR A 6 -15.45 34.81 -13.83
N GLY A 7 -14.45 33.93 -13.93
CA GLY A 7 -13.04 34.29 -13.76
C GLY A 7 -12.63 34.72 -12.34
N LYS A 8 -13.51 34.53 -11.35
CA LYS A 8 -13.26 34.84 -9.92
C LYS A 8 -13.35 33.61 -9.02
N PHE A 9 -13.34 32.41 -9.58
CA PHE A 9 -13.29 31.19 -8.79
C PHE A 9 -11.88 31.02 -8.22
N GLN A 10 -11.76 31.00 -6.90
CA GLN A 10 -10.47 30.86 -6.22
C GLN A 10 -9.98 29.41 -6.37
N GLY A 11 -8.91 29.21 -7.15
CA GLY A 11 -8.22 27.92 -7.20
C GLY A 11 -7.51 27.62 -5.88
N ASP A 12 -7.52 26.35 -5.48
CA ASP A 12 -6.84 25.89 -4.26
C ASP A 12 -5.70 24.94 -4.63
N ALA A 13 -4.53 25.53 -4.84
CA ALA A 13 -3.31 24.82 -5.21
C ALA A 13 -2.84 23.84 -4.11
N ASP A 14 -3.25 24.01 -2.86
CA ASP A 14 -2.88 23.08 -1.78
C ASP A 14 -3.81 21.85 -1.72
N ILE A 15 -4.90 21.87 -2.50
CA ILE A 15 -5.85 20.77 -2.64
C ILE A 15 -5.79 20.13 -4.04
N ALA A 16 -6.00 20.93 -5.09
CA ALA A 16 -6.05 20.47 -6.48
C ALA A 16 -4.74 20.76 -7.26
N GLY A 17 -3.68 21.09 -6.52
CA GLY A 17 -2.36 21.33 -7.06
C GLY A 17 -1.81 20.20 -7.91
N VAL A 18 -1.18 20.56 -9.03
CA VAL A 18 -0.51 19.58 -9.91
C VAL A 18 0.52 18.76 -9.13
N GLY A 19 1.29 19.40 -8.25
CA GLY A 19 2.37 18.74 -7.50
C GLY A 19 1.86 17.66 -6.54
N ILE A 20 0.78 17.93 -5.81
CA ILE A 20 0.20 16.97 -4.87
C ILE A 20 -0.32 15.75 -5.61
N TRP A 21 -1.09 15.97 -6.67
CA TRP A 21 -1.66 14.90 -7.46
C TRP A 21 -0.58 13.99 -8.05
N TYR A 22 0.49 14.57 -8.62
CA TYR A 22 1.62 13.78 -9.10
C TYR A 22 2.36 13.06 -7.98
N ALA A 23 2.54 13.67 -6.80
CA ALA A 23 3.17 12.99 -5.67
C ALA A 23 2.40 11.72 -5.26
N TYR A 24 1.07 11.82 -5.16
CA TYR A 24 0.19 10.66 -4.90
C TYR A 24 0.35 9.58 -5.97
N LEU A 25 0.25 9.98 -7.25
CA LEU A 25 0.34 9.06 -8.37
C LEU A 25 1.71 8.36 -8.43
N VAL A 26 2.81 9.11 -8.26
CA VAL A 26 4.17 8.57 -8.30
C VAL A 26 4.38 7.56 -7.18
N ILE A 27 3.98 7.88 -5.94
CA ILE A 27 4.10 6.95 -4.81
C ILE A 27 3.29 5.66 -5.07
N SER A 28 2.08 5.78 -5.59
CA SER A 28 1.24 4.63 -5.94
C SER A 28 1.80 3.80 -7.10
N CYS A 29 2.39 4.44 -8.12
CA CYS A 29 3.06 3.77 -9.21
C CYS A 29 4.31 3.02 -8.72
N ILE A 30 5.11 3.60 -7.82
CA ILE A 30 6.26 2.92 -7.21
C ILE A 30 5.79 1.69 -6.43
N ALA A 31 4.73 1.82 -5.62
CA ALA A 31 4.16 0.69 -4.91
C ALA A 31 3.65 -0.39 -5.86
N LEU A 32 2.95 -0.02 -6.93
CA LEU A 32 2.44 -0.95 -7.93
C LEU A 32 3.58 -1.70 -8.65
N VAL A 33 4.61 -0.99 -9.10
CA VAL A 33 5.78 -1.61 -9.75
C VAL A 33 6.50 -2.55 -8.78
N ALA A 34 6.70 -2.15 -7.53
CA ALA A 34 7.29 -3.00 -6.49
C ALA A 34 6.46 -4.29 -6.27
N SER A 35 5.13 -4.18 -6.19
CA SER A 35 4.22 -5.32 -6.07
C SER A 35 4.27 -6.25 -7.29
N ILE A 36 4.32 -5.71 -8.52
CA ILE A 36 4.45 -6.51 -9.74
C ILE A 36 5.78 -7.26 -9.75
N ILE A 37 6.89 -6.60 -9.44
CA ILE A 37 8.21 -7.26 -9.37
C ILE A 37 8.21 -8.35 -8.30
N TYR A 38 7.65 -8.06 -7.12
CA TYR A 38 7.49 -9.06 -6.06
C TYR A 38 6.68 -10.28 -6.53
N PHE A 39 5.56 -10.03 -7.22
CA PHE A 39 4.68 -11.08 -7.74
C PHE A 39 5.40 -11.95 -8.78
N LEU A 40 6.11 -11.34 -9.74
CA LEU A 40 6.90 -12.05 -10.75
C LEU A 40 8.01 -12.90 -10.10
N GLN A 41 8.68 -12.39 -9.08
CA GLN A 41 9.67 -13.15 -8.30
C GLN A 41 9.02 -14.31 -7.54
N SER A 42 7.83 -14.10 -6.99
CA SER A 42 7.06 -15.13 -6.29
C SER A 42 6.63 -16.25 -7.24
N MET A 43 6.25 -15.93 -8.47
CA MET A 43 5.96 -16.93 -9.51
C MET A 43 7.19 -17.70 -9.96
N LYS A 44 8.29 -17.01 -10.30
CA LYS A 44 9.50 -17.65 -10.84
C LYS A 44 10.15 -18.63 -9.87
N PHE A 45 10.19 -18.27 -8.59
CA PHE A 45 10.95 -19.01 -7.58
C PHE A 45 10.07 -19.81 -6.62
N GLY A 46 8.75 -19.81 -6.80
CA GLY A 46 7.75 -20.44 -5.93
C GLY A 46 7.67 -19.77 -4.56
N ILE A 47 6.48 -19.49 -4.05
CA ILE A 47 6.33 -18.77 -2.77
C ILE A 47 6.91 -19.62 -1.63
N PRO A 48 7.79 -19.08 -0.77
CA PRO A 48 8.21 -19.74 0.45
C PRO A 48 7.06 -19.66 1.47
N ILE A 49 5.99 -20.42 1.25
CA ILE A 49 4.90 -20.55 2.21
C ILE A 49 5.44 -21.42 3.34
N GLY A 50 5.70 -20.79 4.49
CA GLY A 50 5.89 -21.48 5.77
C GLY A 50 7.32 -21.60 6.30
N GLU A 51 8.36 -21.33 5.53
CA GLU A 51 9.75 -21.52 5.98
C GLU A 51 10.52 -20.19 6.07
N HIS A 52 10.00 -19.23 6.83
CA HIS A 52 10.79 -18.08 7.30
C HIS A 52 11.19 -18.19 8.77
N GLY A 53 10.79 -19.29 9.41
CA GLY A 53 11.55 -19.91 10.48
C GLY A 53 12.58 -20.89 9.91
N VAL A 54 13.38 -20.51 8.91
CA VAL A 54 14.72 -21.09 8.85
C VAL A 54 15.40 -20.54 10.09
N ARG A 55 15.17 -21.20 11.24
CA ARG A 55 16.25 -21.36 12.22
C ARG A 55 17.45 -21.65 11.33
N TYR A 56 18.45 -20.77 11.38
CA TYR A 56 19.80 -21.22 11.17
C TYR A 56 19.91 -22.49 12.02
N ARG A 57 19.66 -23.66 11.43
CA ARG A 57 20.39 -24.83 11.85
C ARG A 57 21.80 -24.38 11.55
N PRO A 58 22.67 -24.19 12.56
CA PRO A 58 24.08 -24.28 12.27
C PRO A 58 24.23 -25.66 11.63
N LEU A 59 24.20 -25.69 10.30
CA LEU A 59 24.62 -26.85 9.56
C LEU A 59 26.08 -26.93 9.93
N ASP A 60 26.39 -27.89 10.78
CA ASP A 60 27.72 -28.25 11.26
C ASP A 60 28.62 -28.78 10.13
N ASN A 61 28.33 -28.36 8.89
CA ASN A 61 29.00 -28.73 7.67
C ASN A 61 29.31 -27.45 6.88
N LYS A 62 30.57 -27.02 7.02
CA LYS A 62 31.22 -25.80 6.49
C LYS A 62 31.09 -25.53 4.97
N LYS A 63 30.34 -26.32 4.19
CA LYS A 63 30.39 -26.25 2.70
C LYS A 63 29.14 -25.71 1.99
N THR A 64 28.03 -25.44 2.69
CA THR A 64 26.77 -24.98 2.05
C THR A 64 26.30 -23.60 2.54
N PHE A 65 27.22 -22.75 3.00
CA PHE A 65 26.93 -21.37 3.41
C PHE A 65 26.93 -20.35 2.25
N LYS A 66 27.30 -20.77 1.03
CA LYS A 66 27.60 -19.86 -0.10
C LYS A 66 26.36 -19.21 -0.76
N GLU A 67 25.14 -19.64 -0.42
CA GLU A 67 23.91 -19.10 -1.00
C GLU A 67 22.89 -18.70 0.06
N ILE A 68 23.22 -17.72 0.91
CA ILE A 68 22.14 -16.90 1.48
C ILE A 68 21.43 -16.27 0.27
N PRO A 69 20.18 -16.65 -0.03
CA PRO A 69 19.66 -16.50 -1.38
C PRO A 69 19.43 -15.01 -1.63
N ARG A 70 20.06 -14.48 -2.68
CA ARG A 70 19.88 -13.10 -3.20
C ARG A 70 18.41 -12.64 -3.23
N ARG A 71 17.51 -13.61 -3.35
CA ARG A 71 16.05 -13.54 -3.25
C ARG A 71 15.55 -12.86 -1.97
N THR A 72 16.00 -13.28 -0.78
CA THR A 72 15.47 -12.77 0.50
C THR A 72 15.78 -11.29 0.67
N ILE A 73 16.95 -10.88 0.18
CA ILE A 73 17.40 -9.48 0.21
C ILE A 73 16.47 -8.61 -0.63
N ALA A 74 16.24 -8.96 -1.90
CA ALA A 74 15.38 -8.17 -2.80
C ALA A 74 13.93 -8.10 -2.31
N ILE A 75 13.38 -9.21 -1.80
CA ILE A 75 12.03 -9.26 -1.23
C ILE A 75 11.90 -8.29 -0.05
N ASN A 76 12.87 -8.32 0.89
CA ASN A 76 12.86 -7.41 2.04
C ASN A 76 12.91 -5.94 1.60
N THR A 77 13.62 -5.61 0.51
CA THR A 77 13.66 -4.25 -0.04
C THR A 77 12.30 -3.83 -0.54
N PHE A 78 11.65 -4.63 -1.39
CA PHE A 78 10.34 -4.29 -1.93
C PHE A 78 9.28 -4.18 -0.83
N GLU A 79 9.34 -5.04 0.19
CA GLU A 79 8.47 -4.91 1.37
C GLU A 79 8.70 -3.58 2.10
N ALA A 80 9.96 -3.17 2.30
CA ALA A 80 10.28 -1.89 2.94
C ALA A 80 9.80 -0.68 2.10
N ILE A 81 9.95 -0.74 0.78
CA ILE A 81 9.46 0.28 -0.16
C ILE A 81 7.93 0.39 -0.06
N LEU A 82 7.22 -0.73 -0.16
CA LEU A 82 5.76 -0.79 -0.06
C LEU A 82 5.25 -0.22 1.26
N LEU A 83 5.92 -0.56 2.37
CA LEU A 83 5.61 0.01 3.68
C LEU A 83 5.85 1.52 3.73
N SER A 84 6.95 2.02 3.16
CA SER A 84 7.27 3.45 3.14
C SER A 84 6.26 4.25 2.30
N CYS A 85 5.92 3.76 1.11
CA CYS A 85 4.90 4.37 0.24
C CYS A 85 3.54 4.44 0.95
N SER A 86 3.15 3.35 1.61
CA SER A 86 1.94 3.31 2.42
C SER A 86 1.99 4.33 3.56
N ASP A 87 3.05 4.38 4.35
CA ASP A 87 3.13 5.27 5.52
C ASP A 87 3.01 6.75 5.15
N GLN A 88 3.60 7.18 4.03
CA GLN A 88 3.47 8.56 3.57
C GLN A 88 2.05 8.92 3.13
N GLN A 89 1.37 7.99 2.47
CA GLN A 89 -0.02 8.18 2.10
C GLN A 89 -0.94 8.19 3.31
N ILE A 90 -0.60 7.50 4.41
CA ILE A 90 -1.38 7.60 5.66
C ILE A 90 -1.39 9.05 6.17
N PHE A 91 -0.23 9.69 6.24
CA PHE A 91 -0.12 11.04 6.80
C PHE A 91 -0.72 12.11 5.89
N THR A 92 -0.42 12.05 4.59
CA THR A 92 -0.93 13.01 3.61
C THR A 92 -2.46 12.89 3.46
N SER A 93 -2.98 11.67 3.30
CA SER A 93 -4.43 11.45 3.19
C SER A 93 -5.16 11.68 4.50
N GLY A 94 -4.50 11.42 5.64
CA GLY A 94 -5.00 11.79 6.96
C GLY A 94 -5.20 13.29 7.10
N ALA A 95 -4.24 14.10 6.63
CA ALA A 95 -4.36 15.56 6.63
C ALA A 95 -5.53 16.04 5.75
N TYR A 96 -5.66 15.52 4.53
CA TYR A 96 -6.78 15.87 3.65
C TYR A 96 -8.13 15.47 4.22
N THR A 97 -8.22 14.25 4.75
CA THR A 97 -9.42 13.75 5.42
C THR A 97 -9.79 14.65 6.60
N TRP A 98 -8.81 15.07 7.40
CA TRP A 98 -9.02 15.97 8.52
C TRP A 98 -9.56 17.33 8.06
N VAL A 99 -8.99 17.90 6.99
CA VAL A 99 -9.46 19.17 6.41
C VAL A 99 -10.89 19.04 5.88
N LEU A 100 -11.22 17.95 5.19
CA LEU A 100 -12.56 17.76 4.63
C LEU A 100 -13.64 17.47 5.68
N LEU A 101 -13.29 16.81 6.78
CA LEU A 101 -14.29 16.36 7.76
C LEU A 101 -14.44 17.30 8.95
N PHE A 102 -13.36 17.91 9.42
CA PHE A 102 -13.33 18.61 10.71
C PHE A 102 -12.95 20.09 10.60
N SER A 103 -12.28 20.50 9.53
CA SER A 103 -11.92 21.92 9.37
C SER A 103 -13.13 22.75 8.96
N LYS A 104 -13.17 24.01 9.43
CA LYS A 104 -14.10 25.03 8.91
C LYS A 104 -13.94 25.24 7.39
N GLN A 105 -12.79 24.85 6.84
CA GLN A 105 -12.51 24.89 5.41
C GLN A 105 -13.41 23.95 4.60
N ALA A 106 -13.96 22.89 5.20
CA ALA A 106 -14.88 21.96 4.54
C ALA A 106 -16.12 22.68 3.95
N CYS A 107 -16.56 23.77 4.57
CA CYS A 107 -17.69 24.57 4.07
C CYS A 107 -17.33 25.50 2.91
N LYS A 108 -16.04 25.74 2.67
CA LYS A 108 -15.52 26.59 1.59
C LYS A 108 -15.00 25.79 0.41
N THR A 109 -14.60 24.54 0.62
CA THR A 109 -14.15 23.64 -0.44
C THR A 109 -15.28 23.43 -1.45
N SER A 110 -15.03 23.68 -2.74
CA SER A 110 -15.99 23.44 -3.82
C SER A 110 -16.20 21.94 -4.06
N ALA A 111 -17.31 21.56 -4.71
CA ALA A 111 -17.52 20.19 -5.14
C ALA A 111 -16.40 19.66 -6.08
N TYR A 112 -15.82 20.50 -6.95
CA TYR A 112 -14.64 20.17 -7.76
C TYR A 112 -13.45 19.68 -6.94
N HIS A 113 -12.93 20.52 -6.04
CA HIS A 113 -11.84 20.18 -5.12
C HIS A 113 -12.15 18.93 -4.27
N PHE A 114 -13.39 18.79 -3.82
CA PHE A 114 -13.83 17.64 -3.04
C PHE A 114 -13.78 16.33 -3.86
N ASN A 115 -14.19 16.35 -5.14
CA ASN A 115 -14.10 15.20 -6.03
C ASN A 115 -12.65 14.80 -6.31
N ILE A 116 -11.75 15.77 -6.48
CA ILE A 116 -10.31 15.51 -6.65
C ILE A 116 -9.76 14.79 -5.42
N ILE A 117 -9.99 15.33 -4.22
CA ILE A 117 -9.51 14.69 -2.98
C ILE A 117 -10.13 13.30 -2.83
N GLY A 118 -11.43 13.13 -3.06
CA GLY A 118 -12.09 11.83 -2.97
C GLY A 118 -11.40 10.76 -3.81
N ASN A 119 -11.04 11.08 -5.07
CA ASN A 119 -10.32 10.15 -5.94
C ASN A 119 -8.84 9.96 -5.54
N MET A 120 -8.19 10.97 -4.96
CA MET A 120 -6.86 10.80 -4.38
C MET A 120 -6.87 9.85 -3.18
N LEU A 121 -7.91 9.91 -2.34
CA LEU A 121 -8.10 8.97 -1.23
C LEU A 121 -8.33 7.53 -1.74
N LEU A 122 -8.99 7.34 -2.87
CA LEU A 122 -9.11 6.03 -3.51
C LEU A 122 -7.76 5.47 -4.01
N ILE A 123 -6.92 6.32 -4.60
CA ILE A 123 -5.53 5.98 -4.94
C ILE A 123 -4.76 5.57 -3.66
N THR A 124 -5.04 6.22 -2.53
CA THR A 124 -4.49 5.83 -1.23
C THR A 124 -4.98 4.48 -0.73
N CYS A 125 -6.28 4.21 -0.80
CA CYS A 125 -6.83 2.90 -0.49
C CYS A 125 -6.14 1.80 -1.32
N ALA A 126 -5.96 2.00 -2.62
CA ALA A 126 -5.26 1.06 -3.49
C ALA A 126 -3.80 0.82 -3.05
N THR A 127 -3.08 1.87 -2.65
CA THR A 127 -1.69 1.75 -2.19
C THR A 127 -1.59 0.98 -0.87
N HIS A 128 -2.49 1.24 0.07
CA HIS A 128 -2.56 0.47 1.31
C HIS A 128 -2.93 -0.99 1.05
N LEU A 129 -3.82 -1.25 0.08
CA LEU A 129 -4.19 -2.60 -0.33
C LEU A 129 -2.98 -3.38 -0.86
N LEU A 130 -2.17 -2.76 -1.72
CA LEU A 130 -0.92 -3.34 -2.20
C LEU A 130 0.04 -3.65 -1.04
N SER A 131 0.20 -2.72 -0.10
CA SER A 131 1.08 -2.90 1.07
C SER A 131 0.68 -4.11 1.91
N ILE A 132 -0.59 -4.22 2.33
CA ILE A 132 -1.04 -5.35 3.16
C ILE A 132 -1.07 -6.68 2.40
N THR A 133 -1.26 -6.65 1.08
CA THR A 133 -1.33 -7.86 0.25
C THR A 133 0.04 -8.52 0.08
N PHE A 134 1.10 -7.72 -0.03
CA PHE A 134 2.43 -8.18 -0.41
C PHE A 134 3.44 -8.25 0.74
N VAL A 135 3.27 -7.45 1.80
CA VAL A 135 4.24 -7.40 2.90
C VAL A 135 4.05 -8.60 3.84
N SER A 136 4.90 -9.62 3.69
CA SER A 136 4.81 -10.86 4.46
C SER A 136 5.27 -10.72 5.93
N GLN A 137 6.08 -9.69 6.20
CA GLN A 137 6.64 -9.36 7.51
C GLN A 137 5.90 -8.23 8.22
N TYR A 138 4.64 -8.00 7.88
CA TYR A 138 3.85 -6.91 8.43
C TYR A 138 3.84 -6.92 9.97
N TRP A 139 3.77 -8.12 10.57
CA TRP A 139 3.73 -8.36 12.01
C TRP A 139 5.09 -8.47 12.72
N LYS A 140 6.22 -8.20 12.04
CA LYS A 140 7.56 -8.28 12.66
C LYS A 140 7.68 -7.36 13.88
N ARG A 141 7.05 -6.18 13.81
CA ARG A 141 6.90 -5.24 14.93
C ARG A 141 5.41 -5.08 15.25
N LYS A 142 4.88 -5.95 16.13
CA LYS A 142 3.44 -6.06 16.42
C LYS A 142 2.76 -4.71 16.73
N LEU A 143 3.37 -3.89 17.59
CA LEU A 143 2.80 -2.59 17.96
C LEU A 143 2.67 -1.65 16.76
N LEU A 144 3.73 -1.55 15.95
CA LEU A 144 3.72 -0.72 14.74
C LEU A 144 2.71 -1.22 13.72
N ALA A 145 2.59 -2.55 13.57
CA ALA A 145 1.61 -3.19 12.70
C ALA A 145 0.16 -2.87 13.11
N ILE A 146 -0.13 -2.94 14.42
CA ILE A 146 -1.45 -2.62 14.98
C ILE A 146 -1.77 -1.15 14.73
N ILE A 147 -0.86 -0.24 15.06
CA ILE A 147 -1.05 1.20 14.82
C ILE A 147 -1.32 1.45 13.34
N ARG A 148 -0.54 0.86 12.44
CA ARG A 148 -0.73 1.02 10.99
C ARG A 148 -2.08 0.50 10.51
N ILE A 149 -2.49 -0.70 10.94
CA ILE A 149 -3.82 -1.25 10.58
C ILE A 149 -4.93 -0.35 11.10
N LEU A 150 -4.83 0.17 12.33
CA LEU A 150 -5.82 1.10 12.87
C LEU A 150 -5.90 2.39 12.06
N LEU A 151 -4.76 3.01 11.72
CA LEU A 151 -4.71 4.23 10.91
C LEU A 151 -5.25 4.02 9.50
N ILE A 152 -4.82 2.95 8.81
CA ILE A 152 -5.34 2.60 7.47
C ILE A 152 -6.84 2.32 7.54
N SER A 153 -7.31 1.59 8.56
CA SER A 153 -8.75 1.30 8.70
C SER A 153 -9.55 2.57 8.97
N ALA A 154 -9.04 3.50 9.78
CA ALA A 154 -9.63 4.81 9.98
C ALA A 154 -9.71 5.61 8.67
N LEU A 155 -8.67 5.55 7.83
CA LEU A 155 -8.67 6.18 6.51
C LEU A 155 -9.68 5.56 5.54
N TYR A 156 -9.79 4.23 5.51
CA TYR A 156 -10.82 3.55 4.74
C TYR A 156 -12.23 3.99 5.18
N MET A 157 -12.51 3.97 6.48
CA MET A 157 -13.80 4.42 7.02
C MET A 157 -14.09 5.88 6.68
N ALA A 158 -13.09 6.76 6.81
CA ALA A 158 -13.25 8.17 6.50
C ALA A 158 -13.45 8.43 4.99
N THR A 159 -12.73 7.70 4.13
CA THR A 159 -12.92 7.73 2.67
C THR A 159 -14.33 7.28 2.30
N GLY A 160 -14.80 6.18 2.88
CA GLY A 160 -16.18 5.73 2.72
C GLY A 160 -17.18 6.77 3.17
N TYR A 161 -16.97 7.41 4.32
CA TYR A 161 -17.83 8.48 4.81
C TYR A 161 -17.86 9.70 3.87
N ILE A 162 -16.69 10.10 3.33
CA ILE A 162 -16.57 11.17 2.32
C ILE A 162 -17.40 10.83 1.09
N MET A 163 -17.26 9.61 0.54
CA MET A 163 -18.01 9.19 -0.65
C MET A 163 -19.51 9.05 -0.40
N ILE A 164 -19.91 8.57 0.78
CA ILE A 164 -21.32 8.46 1.17
C ILE A 164 -21.98 9.85 1.22
N ASN A 165 -21.25 10.87 1.69
CA ASN A 165 -21.75 12.24 1.69
C ASN A 165 -21.99 12.81 0.27
N GLN A 166 -21.38 12.21 -0.76
CA GLN A 166 -21.63 12.56 -2.17
C GLN A 166 -22.88 11.87 -2.71
N ASN A 167 -23.41 10.84 -2.04
CA ASN A 167 -24.60 10.13 -2.50
C ASN A 167 -25.88 10.84 -2.07
N VAL A 168 -26.20 11.94 -2.76
CA VAL A 168 -27.37 12.76 -2.48
C VAL A 168 -28.42 12.55 -3.54
N GLN A 169 -29.57 12.00 -3.14
CA GLN A 169 -30.74 11.88 -4.00
C GLN A 169 -31.59 13.14 -3.86
N GLY A 170 -31.86 13.85 -4.96
CA GLY A 170 -32.76 15.02 -4.96
C GLY A 170 -32.43 16.09 -5.99
N LYS A 171 -33.09 17.24 -5.88
CA LYS A 171 -32.93 18.39 -6.79
C LYS A 171 -31.51 18.97 -6.83
N ASN A 172 -30.73 18.76 -5.76
CA ASN A 172 -29.33 19.16 -5.66
C ASN A 172 -28.45 17.90 -5.59
N ALA A 173 -28.50 17.08 -6.65
CA ALA A 173 -27.61 15.93 -6.79
C ALA A 173 -26.14 16.39 -6.76
N TRP A 174 -25.29 15.60 -6.11
CA TRP A 174 -23.86 15.87 -6.11
C TRP A 174 -23.30 15.78 -7.54
N PRO A 175 -22.57 16.79 -8.02
CA PRO A 175 -21.99 16.74 -9.36
C PRO A 175 -20.75 15.86 -9.37
N THR A 176 -20.90 14.64 -9.89
CA THR A 176 -19.81 13.66 -9.99
C THR A 176 -19.24 13.55 -11.39
N GLU A 177 -20.01 13.92 -12.42
CA GLU A 177 -19.59 13.79 -13.81
C GLU A 177 -18.65 14.93 -14.23
N VAL A 178 -17.69 14.60 -15.10
CA VAL A 178 -16.88 15.60 -15.79
C VAL A 178 -17.80 16.30 -16.79
N PRO A 179 -17.99 17.63 -16.71
CA PRO A 179 -18.89 18.29 -17.64
C PRO A 179 -18.33 18.25 -19.06
N PRO A 180 -19.20 18.27 -20.08
CA PRO A 180 -18.78 18.42 -21.47
C PRO A 180 -17.93 19.68 -21.68
N ALA A 181 -16.96 19.62 -22.60
CA ALA A 181 -16.03 20.74 -22.85
C ALA A 181 -16.71 22.03 -23.34
N ASN A 182 -17.94 21.96 -23.85
CA ASN A 182 -18.75 23.10 -24.26
C ASN A 182 -19.54 23.75 -23.11
N GLU A 183 -19.66 23.08 -21.96
CA GLU A 183 -20.35 23.61 -20.79
C GLU A 183 -19.35 24.31 -19.87
N THR A 184 -19.48 25.64 -19.77
CA THR A 184 -18.70 26.43 -18.82
C THR A 184 -19.37 26.45 -17.45
N ASP A 185 -20.69 26.58 -17.41
CA ASP A 185 -21.42 26.83 -16.18
C ASP A 185 -21.84 25.51 -15.54
N ASN A 186 -21.17 25.13 -14.45
CA ASN A 186 -21.46 23.88 -13.76
C ASN A 186 -21.53 24.04 -12.24
N VAL A 187 -22.42 23.27 -11.62
CA VAL A 187 -22.61 23.19 -10.17
C VAL A 187 -21.37 22.71 -9.40
N LEU A 188 -20.37 22.14 -10.07
CA LEU A 188 -19.05 21.78 -9.50
C LEU A 188 -18.32 22.94 -8.79
N LEU A 189 -18.59 24.18 -9.22
CA LEU A 189 -17.99 25.39 -8.68
C LEU A 189 -18.59 25.79 -7.32
N LEU A 190 -19.76 25.25 -6.98
CA LEU A 190 -20.45 25.58 -5.73
C LEU A 190 -19.78 24.86 -4.54
N PRO A 191 -19.87 25.44 -3.33
CA PRO A 191 -19.36 24.79 -2.13
C PRO A 191 -19.95 23.39 -1.93
N ALA A 192 -19.08 22.43 -1.60
CA ALA A 192 -19.44 21.03 -1.33
C ALA A 192 -20.54 20.90 -0.26
N ALA A 193 -20.52 21.80 0.74
CA ALA A 193 -21.51 21.83 1.81
C ALA A 193 -22.94 22.02 1.30
N CYS A 194 -23.15 22.66 0.14
CA CYS A 194 -24.47 22.85 -0.47
C CYS A 194 -25.10 21.53 -0.94
N PHE A 195 -24.26 20.52 -1.23
CA PHE A 195 -24.68 19.22 -1.71
C PHE A 195 -24.60 18.15 -0.62
N LYS A 196 -24.24 18.48 0.62
CA LYS A 196 -24.11 17.47 1.67
C LYS A 196 -25.50 17.03 2.13
N SER A 197 -25.84 15.77 1.89
CA SER A 197 -27.08 15.20 2.41
C SER A 197 -26.94 14.84 3.88
N LYS A 198 -28.05 14.92 4.61
CA LYS A 198 -28.19 14.33 5.95
C LYS A 198 -28.45 12.82 5.90
N THR A 199 -28.30 12.16 4.75
CA THR A 199 -28.55 10.71 4.63
C THR A 199 -27.69 9.98 5.66
N HIS A 200 -28.35 9.19 6.51
CA HIS A 200 -27.65 8.43 7.53
C HIS A 200 -26.78 7.37 6.85
N PHE A 201 -25.49 7.32 7.22
CA PHE A 201 -24.50 6.33 6.82
C PHE A 201 -25.07 4.90 6.81
N ASP A 202 -25.85 4.56 7.83
CA ASP A 202 -26.53 3.28 7.99
C ASP A 202 -27.48 2.94 6.83
N THR A 203 -28.15 3.95 6.26
CA THR A 203 -29.07 3.74 5.13
C THR A 203 -28.30 3.37 3.87
N MET A 204 -27.17 4.04 3.61
CA MET A 204 -26.35 3.71 2.45
C MET A 204 -25.65 2.37 2.60
N LEU A 205 -25.16 2.04 3.80
CA LEU A 205 -24.63 0.71 4.08
C LEU A 205 -25.70 -0.37 3.94
N LYS A 206 -26.90 -0.17 4.49
CA LYS A 206 -28.03 -1.09 4.32
C LYS A 206 -28.44 -1.21 2.85
N ASN A 207 -28.33 -0.16 2.05
CA ASN A 207 -28.63 -0.25 0.62
C ASN A 207 -27.51 -0.95 -0.16
N THR A 208 -26.26 -0.81 0.27
CA THR A 208 -25.08 -1.42 -0.37
C THR A 208 -24.98 -2.92 -0.03
N PHE A 209 -25.21 -3.27 1.23
CA PHE A 209 -25.02 -4.62 1.77
C PHE A 209 -26.32 -5.33 2.13
N GLY A 210 -27.47 -4.66 2.02
CA GLY A 210 -28.77 -5.24 2.39
C GLY A 210 -29.47 -5.95 1.25
N SER A 211 -30.12 -7.06 1.61
CA SER A 211 -30.99 -7.92 0.81
C SER A 211 -30.40 -8.39 -0.53
N GLY A 212 -29.58 -9.44 -0.48
CA GLY A 212 -29.34 -10.36 -1.61
C GLY A 212 -28.03 -10.18 -2.38
N VAL A 213 -27.49 -11.30 -2.88
CA VAL A 213 -26.27 -11.35 -3.71
C VAL A 213 -26.45 -10.53 -5.00
N ASP A 214 -27.64 -10.54 -5.58
CA ASP A 214 -27.96 -9.81 -6.82
C ASP A 214 -27.79 -8.29 -6.70
N ARG A 215 -28.08 -7.72 -5.53
CA ARG A 215 -27.90 -6.29 -5.28
C ARG A 215 -26.43 -5.95 -5.08
N PHE A 216 -25.69 -6.82 -4.40
CA PHE A 216 -24.26 -6.68 -4.23
C PHE A 216 -23.52 -6.74 -5.57
N GLU A 217 -23.86 -7.71 -6.44
CA GLU A 217 -23.31 -7.83 -7.78
C GLU A 217 -23.59 -6.57 -8.62
N LYS A 218 -24.83 -6.06 -8.56
CA LYS A 218 -25.18 -4.79 -9.20
C LYS A 218 -24.35 -3.62 -8.67
N VAL A 219 -24.13 -3.50 -7.37
CA VAL A 219 -23.30 -2.41 -6.81
C VAL A 219 -21.83 -2.52 -7.27
N MET A 220 -21.30 -3.74 -7.38
CA MET A 220 -19.92 -3.99 -7.79
C MET A 220 -19.68 -3.73 -9.27
N ILE A 221 -20.64 -4.10 -10.14
CA ILE A 221 -20.50 -4.06 -11.61
C ILE A 221 -21.14 -2.80 -12.21
N SER A 222 -22.31 -2.42 -11.69
CA SER A 222 -23.25 -1.46 -12.26
C SER A 222 -23.65 -0.47 -11.18
N SER A 223 -22.71 0.38 -10.75
CA SER A 223 -22.87 1.42 -9.72
C SER A 223 -24.29 2.06 -9.69
N ASN A 224 -25.32 1.54 -8.97
CA ASN A 224 -26.64 2.19 -8.82
C ASN A 224 -27.50 1.56 -7.69
N PRO A 225 -28.51 2.25 -7.09
CA PRO A 225 -29.51 3.13 -7.73
C PRO A 225 -29.74 4.50 -7.03
N GLY A 226 -29.45 5.62 -7.70
CA GLY A 226 -30.08 6.92 -7.38
C GLY A 226 -29.14 8.13 -7.29
N ASN A 227 -27.83 7.93 -7.24
CA ASN A 227 -26.83 8.91 -7.70
C ASN A 227 -25.49 8.19 -7.93
N HIS A 228 -24.87 8.37 -9.10
CA HIS A 228 -23.62 7.70 -9.45
C HIS A 228 -22.44 8.37 -8.72
N VAL A 229 -22.14 7.93 -7.49
CA VAL A 229 -20.89 8.33 -6.83
C VAL A 229 -19.71 7.71 -7.59
N HIS A 230 -18.92 8.57 -8.22
CA HIS A 230 -17.78 8.15 -9.03
C HIS A 230 -16.77 7.37 -8.15
N GLY A 231 -16.39 6.17 -8.59
CA GLY A 231 -15.45 5.30 -7.87
C GLY A 231 -16.02 4.53 -6.67
N TRP A 232 -17.32 4.64 -6.34
CA TRP A 232 -17.90 3.94 -5.18
C TRP A 232 -17.78 2.42 -5.26
N ASN A 233 -18.00 1.84 -6.45
CA ASN A 233 -17.82 0.41 -6.70
C ASN A 233 -16.37 -0.04 -6.42
N LEU A 234 -15.39 0.72 -6.90
CA LEU A 234 -13.97 0.46 -6.66
C LEU A 234 -13.63 0.57 -5.18
N TYR A 235 -14.17 1.56 -4.48
CA TYR A 235 -14.03 1.67 -3.03
C TYR A 235 -14.56 0.44 -2.30
N VAL A 236 -15.80 0.01 -2.58
CA VAL A 236 -16.42 -1.15 -1.92
C VAL A 236 -15.60 -2.41 -2.20
N LEU A 237 -15.17 -2.62 -3.46
CA LEU A 237 -14.32 -3.74 -3.85
C LEU A 237 -12.98 -3.73 -3.08
N MET A 238 -12.30 -2.58 -3.02
CA MET A 238 -11.05 -2.44 -2.27
C MET A 238 -11.25 -2.65 -0.77
N ALA A 239 -12.32 -2.10 -0.18
CA ALA A 239 -12.61 -2.22 1.25
C ALA A 239 -12.90 -3.67 1.66
N LEU A 240 -13.67 -4.40 0.85
CA LEU A 240 -13.92 -5.82 1.08
C LEU A 240 -12.66 -6.66 0.93
N PHE A 241 -11.87 -6.40 -0.12
CA PHE A 241 -10.60 -7.09 -0.32
C PHE A 241 -9.65 -6.82 0.85
N TYR A 242 -9.53 -5.56 1.29
CA TYR A 242 -8.74 -5.14 2.45
C TYR A 242 -9.17 -5.85 3.73
N GLY A 243 -10.47 -5.95 4.01
CA GLY A 243 -11.00 -6.74 5.12
C GLY A 243 -10.60 -8.21 5.04
N GLY A 244 -10.68 -8.80 3.84
CA GLY A 244 -10.16 -10.15 3.56
C GLY A 244 -8.65 -10.28 3.82
N CYS A 245 -7.85 -9.28 3.42
CA CYS A 245 -6.41 -9.23 3.69
C CYS A 245 -6.12 -9.25 5.19
N ILE A 246 -6.84 -8.44 5.98
CA ILE A 246 -6.66 -8.39 7.44
C ILE A 246 -6.97 -9.76 8.06
N ILE A 247 -8.09 -10.38 7.67
CA ILE A 247 -8.47 -11.72 8.18
C ILE A 247 -7.40 -12.75 7.81
N ALA A 248 -6.91 -12.73 6.57
CA ALA A 248 -5.84 -13.62 6.12
C ALA A 248 -4.55 -13.42 6.92
N GLU A 249 -4.18 -12.17 7.24
CA GLU A 249 -3.00 -11.85 8.05
C GLU A 249 -3.16 -12.28 9.52
N ILE A 250 -4.35 -12.10 10.11
CA ILE A 250 -4.66 -12.60 11.46
C ILE A 250 -4.52 -14.12 11.49
N PHE A 251 -5.09 -14.81 10.50
CA PHE A 251 -4.99 -16.26 10.39
C PHE A 251 -3.53 -16.73 10.24
N ARG A 252 -2.73 -16.06 9.41
CA ARG A 252 -1.29 -16.33 9.29
C ARG A 252 -0.55 -16.13 10.60
N CYS A 253 -0.89 -15.09 11.35
CA CYS A 253 -0.29 -14.81 12.65
C CYS A 253 -0.62 -15.93 13.67
N ILE A 254 -1.87 -16.36 13.76
CA ILE A 254 -2.31 -17.45 14.65
C ILE A 254 -1.66 -18.78 14.25
N TYR A 255 -1.65 -19.08 12.93
CA TYR A 255 -1.05 -20.30 12.41
C TYR A 255 0.46 -20.37 12.73
N ARG A 256 1.19 -19.26 12.54
CA ARG A 256 2.63 -19.18 12.89
C ARG A 256 2.88 -19.42 14.38
N TYR A 257 2.02 -18.88 15.26
CA TYR A 257 2.15 -19.08 16.70
C TYR A 257 1.97 -20.55 17.10
N ASN A 258 0.98 -21.23 16.53
CA ASN A 258 0.70 -22.64 16.86
C ASN A 258 1.74 -23.60 16.27
N HIS A 259 2.25 -23.33 15.07
CA HIS A 259 3.16 -24.23 14.36
C HIS A 259 4.51 -24.41 15.08
N ASP A 260 4.98 -23.41 15.83
CA ASP A 260 6.26 -23.48 16.55
C ASP A 260 6.27 -24.59 17.63
N THR A 261 5.09 -25.07 18.05
CA THR A 261 4.96 -26.10 19.09
C THR A 261 4.91 -27.54 18.56
N THR A 262 4.71 -27.78 17.25
CA THR A 262 4.29 -29.10 16.73
C THR A 262 5.17 -29.64 15.59
N ILE A 263 6.50 -29.54 15.74
CA ILE A 263 7.54 -29.79 14.70
C ILE A 263 7.61 -31.26 14.17
N HIS A 264 6.80 -32.21 14.65
CA HIS A 264 7.01 -33.65 14.39
C HIS A 264 6.02 -34.38 13.45
N LYS A 265 5.14 -33.72 12.69
CA LYS A 265 4.13 -34.42 11.85
C LYS A 265 4.14 -34.11 10.34
N ASP A 266 5.32 -34.07 9.72
CA ASP A 266 5.52 -33.38 8.42
C ASP A 266 5.40 -34.18 7.11
N VAL A 267 4.99 -35.45 7.11
CA VAL A 267 5.09 -36.27 5.87
C VAL A 267 3.87 -36.14 4.92
N LYS A 268 2.66 -35.81 5.42
CA LYS A 268 1.43 -35.77 4.59
C LYS A 268 1.08 -34.40 3.99
N TRP A 269 1.82 -33.34 4.30
CA TRP A 269 1.41 -31.97 3.98
C TRP A 269 1.82 -31.44 2.59
N LYS A 270 2.56 -32.23 1.79
CA LYS A 270 3.11 -31.80 0.49
C LYS A 270 2.05 -31.43 -0.56
N GLY A 271 0.93 -32.16 -0.62
CA GLY A 271 -0.12 -31.92 -1.63
C GLY A 271 -0.88 -30.61 -1.41
N TRP A 272 -1.29 -30.36 -0.17
CA TRP A 272 -2.02 -29.14 0.22
C TRP A 272 -1.19 -27.86 0.02
N ARG A 273 0.13 -27.94 0.20
CA ARG A 273 1.05 -26.80 0.00
C ARG A 273 0.96 -26.20 -1.41
N ARG A 274 0.81 -27.04 -2.45
CA ARG A 274 0.72 -26.56 -3.85
C ARG A 274 -0.59 -25.81 -4.09
N ILE A 275 -1.70 -26.29 -3.53
CA ILE A 275 -3.02 -25.65 -3.65
C ILE A 275 -3.03 -24.30 -2.92
N PHE A 276 -2.57 -24.26 -1.66
CA PHE A 276 -2.48 -23.00 -0.90
C PHE A 276 -1.57 -21.97 -1.58
N SER A 277 -0.51 -22.43 -2.24
CA SER A 277 0.36 -21.56 -3.05
C SER A 277 -0.34 -20.95 -4.25
N GLY A 278 -1.10 -21.75 -5.00
CA GLY A 278 -1.91 -21.25 -6.10
C GLY A 278 -2.95 -20.22 -5.63
N ILE A 279 -3.65 -20.51 -4.52
CA ILE A 279 -4.64 -19.59 -3.94
C ILE A 279 -3.97 -18.28 -3.51
N PHE A 280 -2.79 -18.35 -2.89
CA PHE A 280 -2.07 -17.15 -2.47
C PHE A 280 -1.59 -16.30 -3.67
N LEU A 281 -1.09 -16.92 -4.75
CA LEU A 281 -0.77 -16.19 -5.99
C LEU A 281 -2.01 -15.52 -6.58
N LEU A 282 -3.13 -16.24 -6.66
CA LEU A 282 -4.38 -15.68 -7.18
C LEU A 282 -4.86 -14.48 -6.35
N TYR A 283 -4.77 -14.59 -5.02
CA TYR A 283 -5.04 -13.49 -4.09
C TYR A 283 -4.13 -12.28 -4.36
N GLN A 284 -2.82 -12.48 -4.49
CA GLN A 284 -1.89 -11.39 -4.80
C GLN A 284 -2.19 -10.73 -6.16
N LEU A 285 -2.48 -11.54 -7.18
CA LEU A 285 -2.85 -11.07 -8.50
C LEU A 285 -4.15 -10.25 -8.46
N ALA A 286 -5.16 -10.71 -7.73
CA ALA A 286 -6.41 -9.97 -7.54
C ALA A 286 -6.15 -8.60 -6.89
N GLY A 287 -5.29 -8.54 -5.86
CA GLY A 287 -4.90 -7.28 -5.23
C GLY A 287 -4.22 -6.31 -6.21
N ILE A 288 -3.33 -6.80 -7.09
CA ILE A 288 -2.69 -5.98 -8.14
C ILE A 288 -3.74 -5.47 -9.13
N VAL A 289 -4.62 -6.34 -9.64
CA VAL A 289 -5.62 -5.97 -10.64
C VAL A 289 -6.57 -4.91 -10.09
N ILE A 290 -7.14 -5.15 -8.89
CA ILE A 290 -8.06 -4.20 -8.24
C ILE A 290 -7.37 -2.84 -8.06
N SER A 291 -6.15 -2.83 -7.51
CA SER A 291 -5.41 -1.59 -7.24
C SER A 291 -5.04 -0.85 -8.53
N THR A 292 -4.63 -1.58 -9.58
CA THR A 292 -4.27 -1.00 -10.88
C THR A 292 -5.48 -0.35 -11.54
N CYS A 293 -6.62 -1.05 -11.59
CA CYS A 293 -7.87 -0.51 -12.11
C CYS A 293 -8.29 0.75 -11.35
N SER A 294 -8.21 0.73 -10.01
CA SER A 294 -8.53 1.90 -9.19
C SER A 294 -7.62 3.09 -9.48
N ILE A 295 -6.30 2.88 -9.55
CA ILE A 295 -5.32 3.94 -9.83
C ILE A 295 -5.56 4.57 -11.20
N ILE A 296 -5.71 3.74 -12.25
CA ILE A 296 -5.93 4.21 -13.62
C ILE A 296 -7.25 4.99 -13.71
N TYR A 297 -8.33 4.46 -13.16
CA TYR A 297 -9.65 5.08 -13.20
C TYR A 297 -9.64 6.46 -12.51
N CYS A 298 -9.10 6.53 -11.28
CA CYS A 298 -8.98 7.78 -10.54
C CYS A 298 -8.06 8.79 -11.24
N TYR A 299 -6.97 8.32 -11.86
CA TYR A 299 -6.05 9.16 -12.63
C TYR A 299 -6.75 9.83 -13.81
N LEU A 300 -7.46 9.05 -14.63
CA LEU A 300 -8.18 9.56 -15.79
C LEU A 300 -9.24 10.56 -15.36
N TYR A 301 -10.03 10.23 -14.34
CA TYR A 301 -11.06 11.14 -13.82
C TYR A 301 -10.49 12.47 -13.31
N ILE A 302 -9.44 12.43 -12.49
CA ILE A 302 -8.80 13.66 -11.99
C ILE A 302 -8.22 14.47 -13.15
N ARG A 303 -7.56 13.82 -14.11
CA ARG A 303 -7.00 14.49 -15.29
C ARG A 303 -8.11 15.23 -16.06
N ASP A 304 -9.19 14.53 -16.40
CA ASP A 304 -10.27 15.07 -17.21
C ASP A 304 -11.00 16.22 -16.49
N MET A 305 -11.23 16.09 -15.16
CA MET A 305 -11.78 17.17 -14.33
C MET A 305 -10.91 18.43 -14.35
N ARG A 306 -9.59 18.27 -14.27
CA ARG A 306 -8.64 19.39 -14.23
C ARG A 306 -8.47 20.03 -15.59
N GLU A 307 -8.48 19.23 -16.67
CA GLU A 307 -8.47 19.73 -18.04
C GLU A 307 -9.73 20.56 -18.31
N TRP A 308 -10.91 20.06 -17.93
CA TRP A 308 -12.16 20.82 -18.02
C TRP A 308 -12.10 22.12 -17.20
N MET A 309 -11.70 22.05 -15.93
CA MET A 309 -11.65 23.24 -15.07
C MET A 309 -10.70 24.30 -15.64
N ASN A 310 -9.54 23.89 -16.16
CA ASN A 310 -8.60 24.79 -16.81
C ASN A 310 -9.14 25.40 -18.12
N GLY A 311 -9.93 24.66 -18.89
CA GLY A 311 -10.56 25.14 -20.12
C GLY A 311 -11.80 26.02 -19.88
N SER A 312 -12.43 25.91 -18.72
CA SER A 312 -13.69 26.59 -18.40
C SER A 312 -13.59 28.11 -18.24
N GLY A 313 -12.38 28.62 -17.93
CA GLY A 313 -12.11 30.04 -17.66
C GLY A 313 -12.65 30.57 -16.32
N TRP A 314 -13.13 29.68 -15.43
CA TRP A 314 -13.65 30.10 -14.12
C TRP A 314 -12.56 30.47 -13.12
N ILE A 315 -11.44 29.74 -13.11
CA ILE A 315 -10.35 29.95 -12.16
C ILE A 315 -9.78 31.35 -12.35
N GLU A 316 -9.68 32.09 -11.24
CA GLU A 316 -8.99 33.37 -11.20
C GLU A 316 -7.51 33.18 -11.52
N PRO A 317 -6.99 33.77 -12.61
CA PRO A 317 -5.60 33.64 -12.95
C PRO A 317 -4.72 34.36 -11.92
N ASN A 318 -3.53 33.81 -11.69
CA ASN A 318 -2.53 34.45 -10.84
C ASN A 318 -1.93 35.70 -11.52
N ALA A 319 -0.96 36.35 -10.86
CA ALA A 319 -0.30 37.54 -11.40
C ALA A 319 0.40 37.33 -12.77
N SER A 320 0.72 36.08 -13.14
CA SER A 320 1.29 35.74 -14.44
C SER A 320 0.24 35.35 -15.49
N GLY A 321 -1.05 35.47 -15.19
CA GLY A 321 -2.14 35.09 -16.10
C GLY A 321 -2.38 33.58 -16.19
N ALA A 322 -1.71 32.77 -15.36
CA ALA A 322 -1.77 31.32 -15.37
C ALA A 322 -2.71 30.78 -14.29
N ASN A 323 -3.18 29.55 -14.47
CA ASN A 323 -3.96 28.84 -13.45
C ASN A 323 -3.09 28.58 -12.20
N PRO A 324 -3.44 29.11 -11.02
CA PRO A 324 -2.69 28.92 -9.78
C PRO A 324 -2.54 27.45 -9.36
N GLU A 325 -3.47 26.55 -9.73
CA GLU A 325 -3.35 25.12 -9.43
C GLU A 325 -2.19 24.43 -10.18
N ARG A 326 -1.63 25.07 -11.21
CA ARG A 326 -0.43 24.63 -11.94
C ARG A 326 0.87 25.08 -11.30
N ASP A 327 0.82 26.00 -10.34
CA ASP A 327 2.00 26.43 -9.62
C ASP A 327 2.43 25.32 -8.64
N TYR A 328 3.64 24.81 -8.80
CA TYR A 328 4.22 23.73 -7.99
C TYR A 328 4.93 24.23 -6.72
N LEU A 329 5.04 25.55 -6.55
CA LEU A 329 5.81 26.17 -5.46
C LEU A 329 4.96 26.52 -4.23
N THR A 330 3.68 26.14 -4.19
CA THR A 330 2.88 26.39 -2.99
C THR A 330 3.30 25.47 -1.84
N TYR A 331 3.21 26.00 -0.62
CA TYR A 331 3.67 25.29 0.58
C TYR A 331 2.99 23.92 0.74
N GLY A 332 1.68 23.83 0.45
CA GLY A 332 0.94 22.57 0.53
C GLY A 332 1.40 21.53 -0.50
N GLN A 333 1.94 21.95 -1.64
CA GLN A 333 2.48 21.05 -2.66
C GLN A 333 3.90 20.58 -2.38
N MET A 334 4.73 21.44 -1.78
CA MET A 334 6.12 21.09 -1.48
C MET A 334 6.23 19.92 -0.49
N ILE A 335 5.33 19.82 0.49
CA ILE A 335 5.41 18.76 1.52
C ILE A 335 5.27 17.36 0.90
N PRO A 336 4.21 17.02 0.14
CA PRO A 336 4.11 15.71 -0.52
C PRO A 336 5.25 15.42 -1.49
N ILE A 337 5.74 16.45 -2.21
CA ILE A 337 6.89 16.30 -3.12
C ILE A 337 8.15 15.92 -2.33
N LEU A 338 8.46 16.65 -1.26
CA LEU A 338 9.60 16.37 -0.39
C LEU A 338 9.50 14.98 0.25
N LEU A 339 8.31 14.57 0.71
CA LEU A 339 8.08 13.23 1.23
C LEU A 339 8.35 12.16 0.16
N THR A 340 7.92 12.39 -1.07
CA THR A 340 8.21 11.50 -2.21
C THR A 340 9.73 11.36 -2.41
N PHE A 341 10.47 12.48 -2.40
CA PHE A 341 11.94 12.45 -2.47
C PHE A 341 12.57 11.70 -1.28
N MET A 342 12.04 11.85 -0.07
CA MET A 342 12.53 11.10 1.10
C MET A 342 12.32 9.60 0.94
N THR A 343 11.20 9.15 0.36
CA THR A 343 11.02 7.74 -0.05
C THR A 343 12.14 7.31 -0.95
N PHE A 344 12.42 8.10 -1.99
CA PHE A 344 13.38 7.74 -3.01
C PHE A 344 14.78 7.60 -2.39
N PHE A 345 15.19 8.52 -1.54
CA PHE A 345 16.45 8.41 -0.79
C PHE A 345 16.47 7.21 0.15
N ALA A 346 15.38 6.93 0.86
CA ALA A 346 15.29 5.74 1.70
C ALA A 346 15.40 4.44 0.88
N CYS A 347 14.81 4.41 -0.32
CA CYS A 347 14.95 3.29 -1.26
C CYS A 347 16.40 3.12 -1.70
N LEU A 348 17.07 4.22 -2.08
CA LEU A 348 18.47 4.21 -2.47
C LEU A 348 19.39 3.78 -1.34
N GLN A 349 19.13 4.23 -0.11
CA GLN A 349 19.88 3.83 1.08
C GLN A 349 19.72 2.33 1.34
N LEU A 350 18.48 1.83 1.36
CA LEU A 350 18.23 0.39 1.52
C LEU A 350 18.90 -0.44 0.44
N TRP A 351 18.93 0.04 -0.79
CA TRP A 351 19.63 -0.64 -1.87
C TRP A 351 21.16 -0.58 -1.69
N SER A 352 21.69 0.59 -1.31
CA SER A 352 23.11 0.78 -1.02
C SER A 352 23.60 -0.14 0.10
N ASP A 353 22.88 -0.19 1.23
CA ASP A 353 23.21 -1.03 2.37
C ASP A 353 23.21 -2.51 1.99
N GLN A 354 22.26 -2.93 1.16
CA GLN A 354 22.24 -4.30 0.66
C GLN A 354 23.37 -4.61 -0.32
N TYR A 355 23.77 -3.63 -1.12
CA TYR A 355 24.89 -3.78 -2.04
C TYR A 355 26.22 -3.86 -1.27
N SER A 356 26.40 -3.04 -0.24
CA SER A 356 27.59 -3.07 0.62
C SER A 356 27.69 -4.37 1.41
N GLU A 357 26.59 -4.85 2.02
CA GLU A 357 26.56 -6.16 2.69
C GLU A 357 26.88 -7.33 1.75
N ARG A 358 26.50 -7.23 0.46
CA ARG A 358 26.84 -8.24 -0.55
C ARG A 358 28.34 -8.22 -0.87
N ARG A 359 28.90 -7.02 -1.01
CA ARG A 359 30.32 -6.85 -1.27
C ARG A 359 31.16 -7.39 -0.11
N GLN A 360 30.82 -7.03 1.13
CA GLN A 360 31.54 -7.51 2.32
C GLN A 360 31.50 -9.03 2.43
N ARG A 361 30.33 -9.66 2.22
CA ARG A 361 30.22 -11.13 2.20
C ARG A 361 31.08 -11.79 1.12
N ASN A 362 31.20 -11.19 -0.06
CA ASN A 362 32.06 -11.74 -1.12
C ASN A 362 33.55 -11.62 -0.76
N GLU A 363 33.94 -10.52 -0.11
CA GLU A 363 35.30 -10.31 0.39
C GLU A 363 35.64 -11.31 1.51
N ASP A 364 34.74 -11.54 2.47
CA ASP A 364 34.90 -12.55 3.53
C ASP A 364 35.03 -13.97 2.97
N ILE A 365 34.24 -14.31 1.94
CA ILE A 365 34.35 -15.60 1.25
C ILE A 365 35.71 -15.76 0.59
N HIS A 366 36.19 -14.73 -0.11
CA HIS A 366 37.49 -14.74 -0.77
C HIS A 366 38.64 -14.86 0.24
N PHE A 367 38.55 -14.17 1.37
CA PHE A 367 39.53 -14.26 2.45
C PHE A 367 39.58 -15.67 3.07
N ASN A 368 38.43 -16.27 3.36
CA ASN A 368 38.35 -17.64 3.89
C ASN A 368 38.87 -18.69 2.88
N ASP A 369 38.58 -18.51 1.58
CA ASP A 369 39.08 -19.38 0.53
C ASP A 369 40.63 -19.29 0.45
N LEU A 370 41.22 -18.09 0.61
CA LEU A 370 42.68 -17.90 0.69
C LEU A 370 43.31 -18.52 1.95
N GLU A 371 42.72 -18.32 3.12
CA GLU A 371 43.22 -18.89 4.39
C GLU A 371 43.20 -20.43 4.36
N SER A 372 42.15 -21.01 3.78
CA SER A 372 42.04 -22.46 3.59
C SER A 372 43.07 -23.05 2.61
N SER A 373 43.55 -22.25 1.66
CA SER A 373 44.59 -22.66 0.70
C SER A 373 46.00 -22.61 1.30
N ASN A 374 46.25 -21.69 2.25
CA ASN A 374 47.56 -21.55 2.91
C ASN A 374 47.78 -22.55 4.05
N THR A 375 46.72 -23.14 4.61
CA THR A 375 46.81 -24.26 5.55
C THR A 375 47.10 -25.57 4.80
N THR A 376 48.32 -25.66 4.25
CA THR A 376 48.88 -26.91 3.73
C THR A 376 48.85 -27.94 4.87
N PRO A 377 48.34 -29.17 4.66
CA PRO A 377 48.34 -30.18 5.72
C PRO A 377 49.79 -30.45 6.13
N GLN A 378 50.20 -29.95 7.30
CA GLN A 378 51.35 -30.49 7.98
C GLN A 378 51.01 -31.96 8.24
N ILE A 379 51.64 -32.83 7.45
CA ILE A 379 51.63 -34.27 7.63
C ILE A 379 52.19 -34.51 9.02
N SER A 380 51.30 -34.65 10.00
CA SER A 380 51.63 -35.17 11.32
C SER A 380 52.08 -36.61 11.13
N GLN A 381 53.38 -36.80 10.95
CA GLN A 381 54.01 -38.10 11.08
C GLN A 381 53.72 -38.64 12.47
N GLY A 382 53.25 -39.88 12.51
CA GLY A 382 52.65 -40.49 13.69
C GLY A 382 53.56 -40.61 14.90
N SER A 383 52.92 -40.57 16.05
CA SER A 383 53.39 -41.20 17.28
C SER A 383 52.19 -41.95 17.87
N PHE A 384 52.17 -43.25 17.60
CA PHE A 384 51.30 -44.24 18.20
C PHE A 384 51.72 -44.34 19.68
N SER A 385 50.96 -43.73 20.60
CA SER A 385 51.16 -43.95 22.03
C SER A 385 49.90 -44.50 22.66
N ALA A 386 50.10 -45.61 23.34
CA ALA A 386 49.10 -46.54 23.83
C ALA A 386 48.14 -45.92 24.87
N LYS A 387 46.86 -46.27 24.68
CA LYS A 387 45.94 -46.79 25.69
C LYS A 387 46.36 -46.62 27.16
N LYS A 388 45.62 -45.80 27.91
CA LYS A 388 45.32 -46.12 29.31
C LYS A 388 43.94 -45.63 29.70
N ASP A 389 43.08 -46.62 29.93
CA ASP A 389 41.77 -46.48 30.56
C ASP A 389 41.95 -45.81 31.94
N HIS A 390 41.20 -44.74 32.20
CA HIS A 390 40.92 -44.32 33.57
C HIS A 390 39.43 -44.06 33.75
N ILE A 391 38.79 -45.08 34.31
CA ILE A 391 37.55 -44.99 35.06
C ILE A 391 37.81 -44.10 36.28
N THR A 392 36.99 -43.07 36.49
CA THR A 392 36.72 -42.54 37.83
C THR A 392 35.31 -41.95 37.89
N ASN A 393 34.46 -42.66 38.63
CA ASN A 393 33.30 -42.14 39.35
C ASN A 393 33.67 -40.90 40.19
N ILE A 394 32.69 -40.02 40.45
CA ILE A 394 32.48 -39.17 41.65
C ILE A 394 31.16 -38.41 41.39
N THR A 395 30.04 -38.96 41.86
CA THR A 395 29.33 -38.67 43.13
C THR A 395 28.55 -37.36 43.15
N ALA A 396 27.29 -37.54 43.58
CA ALA A 396 26.26 -36.55 43.79
C ALA A 396 26.47 -35.68 45.06
N VAL A 397 25.50 -34.76 45.23
CA VAL A 397 24.98 -34.15 46.47
C VAL A 397 25.58 -32.78 46.84
N PRO A 398 24.82 -31.83 47.43
CA PRO A 398 23.37 -31.77 47.68
C PRO A 398 22.59 -30.81 46.78
#